data_AF-A0A453HB59-F1
#
_entry.id   AF-A0A453HB59-F1
#
_cell.length_a   1.000
_cell.length_b   1.000
_cell.length_c   1.000
_cell.angle_alpha   90.00
_cell.angle_beta   90.00
_cell.angle_gamma   90.00
#
_symmetry.space_group_name_H-M   'P 1'
#
loop_
_entity.id
_entity.type
_entity.pdbx_description
1 polymer ?
#
loop_
_entity_poly.entity_id
_entity_poly.type
_entity_poly.pdbx_seq_one_letter_code
_entity_poly.pdbx_strand_id
1 'polypeptide(L)'
;FYKLFTLAGRYWQKVADKRKEEPFRITLANKNAPNEEVWRQIEDICRTTKAAAAPVIPDSEGTDTNPFSLEALAVFMFRVLQRVNHDGHLDEALWNAGYVLLKFYNLYEGKSRSEFESDLYERFGFLVKTPLLKPDRSPLPGDVKSILDEGLSLFIDGRFPLRLLRKK
;
A
#
# COMPACT_ATOMS: atom_id res chain seq x y z
N PHE A 1 -18.90 3.65 6.32
CA PHE A 1 -17.46 3.80 6.05
C PHE A 1 -16.97 5.08 6.71
N TYR A 2 -16.34 5.00 7.88
CA TYR A 2 -15.74 6.18 8.53
C TYR A 2 -14.24 6.19 8.25
N LYS A 3 -13.80 7.27 7.60
CA LYS A 3 -12.40 7.55 7.27
C LYS A 3 -11.67 7.95 8.55
N LEU A 4 -10.70 7.15 8.96
CA LEU A 4 -9.75 7.53 10.00
C LEU A 4 -8.46 7.99 9.31
N PHE A 5 -8.44 9.27 8.93
CA PHE A 5 -7.18 10.02 8.84
C PHE A 5 -6.65 10.15 10.26
N THR A 6 -5.94 9.14 10.74
CA THR A 6 -5.11 9.31 11.92
C THR A 6 -3.77 9.84 11.47
N LEU A 7 -3.41 11.00 12.03
CA LEU A 7 -2.04 11.41 12.35
C LEU A 7 -1.15 10.16 12.56
N ALA A 8 -0.01 10.16 11.88
CA ALA A 8 0.99 9.09 11.92
C ALA A 8 1.11 8.50 13.34
N GLY A 9 1.01 7.17 13.46
CA GLY A 9 1.19 6.42 14.71
C GLY A 9 -0.07 5.91 15.41
N ARG A 10 -1.26 6.54 15.29
CA ARG A 10 -2.43 6.16 16.13
C ARG A 10 -3.50 5.28 15.50
N TYR A 11 -3.35 4.89 14.23
CA TYR A 11 -4.39 4.10 13.54
C TYR A 11 -4.65 2.75 14.20
N TRP A 12 -3.59 1.95 14.35
CA TRP A 12 -3.69 0.59 14.88
C TRP A 12 -4.11 0.59 16.34
N GLN A 13 -3.68 1.59 17.12
CA GLN A 13 -4.20 1.79 18.48
C GLN A 13 -5.72 1.98 18.49
N LYS A 14 -6.28 2.82 17.60
CA LYS A 14 -7.75 3.00 17.52
C LYS A 14 -8.47 1.73 17.07
N VAL A 15 -7.86 0.93 16.19
CA VAL A 15 -8.39 -0.38 15.83
C VAL A 15 -8.42 -1.29 17.06
N ALA A 16 -7.36 -1.30 17.87
CA ALA A 16 -7.28 -2.05 19.11
C ALA A 16 -8.35 -1.64 20.11
N ASP A 17 -8.49 -0.34 20.37
CA ASP A 17 -9.45 0.21 21.34
C ASP A 17 -10.88 -0.10 20.92
N LYS A 18 -11.23 0.19 19.66
CA LYS A 18 -12.56 -0.11 19.11
C LYS A 18 -12.88 -1.60 19.13
N ARG A 19 -11.87 -2.45 18.94
CA ARG A 19 -12.04 -3.90 18.99
C ARG A 19 -12.33 -4.42 20.40
N LYS A 20 -11.74 -3.80 21.43
CA LYS A 20 -12.05 -4.10 22.84
C LYS A 20 -13.46 -3.67 23.21
N GLU A 21 -13.92 -2.53 22.70
CA GLU A 21 -15.28 -2.03 22.89
C GLU A 21 -16.32 -2.90 22.15
N GLU A 22 -16.01 -3.34 20.93
CA GLU A 22 -16.94 -4.06 20.04
C GLU A 22 -16.36 -5.42 19.55
N PRO A 23 -16.25 -6.44 20.44
CA PRO A 23 -15.53 -7.70 20.17
C PRO A 23 -16.26 -8.68 19.23
N PHE A 24 -17.44 -8.36 18.73
CA PHE A 24 -18.18 -9.22 17.77
C PHE A 24 -18.43 -8.57 16.41
N ARG A 25 -17.63 -7.55 16.05
CA ARG A 25 -17.72 -6.88 14.75
C ARG A 25 -16.58 -7.20 13.81
N ILE A 26 -16.89 -7.14 12.51
CA ILE A 26 -15.90 -7.10 11.44
C ILE A 26 -15.40 -5.66 11.30
N THR A 27 -14.09 -5.48 11.35
CA THR A 27 -13.45 -4.17 11.18
C THR A 27 -12.67 -4.16 9.87
N LEU A 28 -13.05 -3.26 8.97
CA LEU A 28 -12.25 -2.98 7.78
C LEU A 28 -11.13 -1.99 8.15
N ALA A 29 -9.92 -2.51 8.34
CA ALA A 29 -8.73 -1.70 8.60
C ALA A 29 -8.23 -1.06 7.30
N ASN A 30 -8.84 0.06 6.90
CA ASN A 30 -8.47 0.84 5.72
C ASN A 30 -7.15 1.63 5.92
N LYS A 31 -6.03 0.93 6.04
CA LYS A 31 -4.68 1.50 6.07
C LYS A 31 -3.66 0.51 5.51
N ASN A 32 -2.64 1.04 4.83
CA ASN A 32 -1.51 0.25 4.36
C ASN A 32 -0.74 -0.37 5.54
N ALA A 33 -0.28 -1.61 5.35
CA ALA A 33 0.56 -2.35 6.29
C ALA A 33 1.77 -2.90 5.53
N PRO A 34 2.78 -2.06 5.26
CA PRO A 34 3.81 -2.40 4.28
C PRO A 34 4.96 -3.25 4.82
N ASN A 35 5.13 -3.30 6.15
CA ASN A 35 6.31 -3.90 6.77
C ASN A 35 5.98 -4.67 8.05
N GLU A 36 6.95 -5.44 8.51
CA GLU A 36 6.83 -6.30 9.69
C GLU A 36 6.50 -5.55 10.97
N GLU A 37 6.98 -4.32 11.14
CA GLU A 37 6.67 -3.52 12.32
C GLU A 37 5.16 -3.31 12.45
N VAL A 38 4.49 -2.99 11.33
CA VAL A 38 3.04 -2.86 11.31
C VAL A 38 2.35 -4.21 11.51
N TRP A 39 2.87 -5.28 10.92
CA TRP A 39 2.27 -6.61 11.07
C TRP A 39 2.30 -7.09 12.52
N ARG A 40 3.40 -6.89 13.24
CA ARG A 40 3.51 -7.22 14.67
C ARG A 40 2.48 -6.47 15.52
N GLN A 41 2.21 -5.20 15.20
CA GLN A 41 1.13 -4.45 15.87
C GLN A 41 -0.24 -5.09 15.64
N ILE A 42 -0.52 -5.57 14.41
CA ILE A 42 -1.78 -6.24 14.08
C ILE A 42 -1.87 -7.60 14.78
N GLU A 43 -0.78 -8.38 14.81
CA GLU A 43 -0.69 -9.65 15.54
C GLU A 43 -0.97 -9.46 17.04
N ASP A 44 -0.39 -8.43 17.65
CA ASP A 44 -0.64 -8.09 19.05
C ASP A 44 -2.11 -7.71 19.31
N ILE A 45 -2.73 -6.96 18.41
CA ILE A 45 -4.17 -6.66 18.49
C ILE A 45 -4.98 -7.96 18.43
N CYS A 46 -4.67 -8.85 17.47
CA CYS A 46 -5.36 -10.14 17.32
C CYS A 46 -5.23 -10.99 18.59
N ARG A 47 -4.01 -11.14 19.09
CA ARG A 47 -3.70 -11.91 20.30
C ARG A 47 -4.40 -11.35 21.54
N THR A 48 -4.36 -10.03 21.75
CA THR A 48 -4.92 -9.39 22.96
C THR A 48 -6.45 -9.31 22.93
N THR A 49 -7.07 -9.28 21.74
CA THR A 49 -8.53 -9.18 21.58
C THR A 49 -9.19 -10.48 21.12
N LYS A 50 -8.42 -11.57 20.99
CA LYS A 50 -8.85 -12.86 20.44
C LYS A 50 -9.51 -12.71 19.05
N ALA A 51 -9.03 -11.77 18.26
CA ALA A 51 -9.47 -11.56 16.88
C ALA A 51 -8.59 -12.34 15.91
N ALA A 52 -9.07 -12.46 14.67
CA ALA A 52 -8.26 -12.85 13.53
C ALA A 52 -8.30 -11.70 12.51
N ALA A 53 -7.19 -11.44 11.81
CA ALA A 53 -7.09 -10.33 10.87
C ALA A 53 -6.67 -10.81 9.50
N ALA A 54 -7.54 -10.64 8.48
CA ALA A 54 -7.32 -10.97 7.07
C ALA A 54 -6.56 -9.91 6.29
N PRO A 55 -5.27 -10.15 5.92
CA PRO A 55 -4.62 -9.32 4.93
C PRO A 55 -5.36 -9.42 3.60
N VAL A 56 -5.63 -8.25 3.03
CA VAL A 56 -6.23 -8.12 1.71
C VAL A 56 -5.20 -7.46 0.82
N ILE A 57 -4.74 -8.17 -0.21
CA ILE A 57 -3.73 -7.70 -1.14
C ILE A 57 -4.29 -7.66 -2.56
N PRO A 58 -3.82 -6.75 -3.42
CA PRO A 58 -4.14 -6.81 -4.83
C PRO A 58 -3.48 -8.05 -5.46
N ASP A 59 -4.24 -8.74 -6.31
CA ASP A 59 -3.73 -9.83 -7.12
C ASP A 59 -2.89 -9.25 -8.25
N SER A 60 -1.58 -9.42 -8.11
CA SER A 60 -0.60 -8.93 -9.06
C SER A 60 0.63 -9.82 -8.99
N GLU A 61 1.41 -9.80 -10.05
CA GLU A 61 2.80 -10.21 -10.00
C GLU A 61 3.62 -9.22 -9.15
N GLY A 62 4.88 -9.55 -8.92
CA GLY A 62 5.88 -8.68 -8.28
C GLY A 62 7.18 -8.70 -9.05
N THR A 63 8.21 -8.08 -8.48
CA THR A 63 9.60 -8.21 -8.90
C THR A 63 10.35 -9.12 -7.92
N ASP A 64 11.66 -9.30 -8.14
CA ASP A 64 12.53 -10.00 -7.19
C ASP A 64 12.64 -9.27 -5.84
N THR A 65 12.34 -7.97 -5.80
CA THR A 65 12.56 -7.11 -4.63
C THR A 65 11.32 -6.36 -4.17
N ASN A 66 10.21 -6.42 -4.92
CA ASN A 66 8.95 -5.77 -4.55
C ASN A 66 7.76 -6.73 -4.78
N PRO A 67 6.81 -6.81 -3.84
CA PRO A 67 5.65 -7.70 -4.00
C PRO A 67 4.60 -7.19 -4.99
N PHE A 68 4.79 -6.00 -5.56
CA PHE A 68 3.90 -5.44 -6.58
C PHE A 68 4.68 -5.15 -7.86
N SER A 69 4.06 -5.43 -9.01
CA SER A 69 4.64 -5.16 -10.32
C SER A 69 4.51 -3.68 -10.72
N LEU A 70 5.25 -3.29 -11.77
CA LEU A 70 5.11 -1.95 -12.37
C LEU A 70 3.73 -1.74 -12.98
N GLU A 71 3.09 -2.79 -13.49
CA GLU A 71 1.70 -2.75 -13.95
C GLU A 71 0.75 -2.39 -12.81
N ALA A 72 0.95 -2.97 -11.61
CA ALA A 72 0.16 -2.63 -10.44
C ALA A 72 0.35 -1.16 -10.04
N LEU A 73 1.60 -0.68 -10.02
CA LEU A 73 1.93 0.73 -9.80
C LEU A 73 1.24 1.64 -10.82
N ALA A 74 1.32 1.30 -12.12
CA ALA A 74 0.69 2.05 -13.20
C ALA A 74 -0.83 2.17 -12.99
N VAL A 75 -1.51 1.08 -12.62
CA VAL A 75 -2.94 1.08 -12.32
C VAL A 75 -3.25 1.96 -11.10
N PHE A 76 -2.45 1.92 -10.04
CA PHE A 76 -2.66 2.79 -8.88
C PHE A 76 -2.45 4.26 -9.20
N MET A 77 -1.42 4.60 -9.98
CA MET A 77 -1.18 5.95 -10.47
C MET A 77 -2.33 6.44 -11.32
N PHE A 78 -2.76 5.67 -12.31
CA PHE A 78 -3.92 6.00 -13.13
C PHE A 78 -5.18 6.22 -12.28
N ARG A 79 -5.48 5.30 -11.35
CA ARG A 79 -6.65 5.42 -10.45
C ARG A 79 -6.56 6.62 -9.52
N VAL A 80 -5.39 7.14 -9.18
CA VAL A 80 -5.24 8.35 -8.35
C VAL A 80 -5.37 9.61 -9.19
N LEU A 81 -4.73 9.65 -10.35
CA LEU A 81 -4.79 10.78 -11.29
C LEU A 81 -6.17 10.96 -11.94
N GLN A 82 -7.09 10.03 -11.75
CA GLN A 82 -8.49 10.13 -12.17
C GLN A 82 -9.45 10.48 -11.01
N ARG A 83 -8.95 10.60 -9.78
CA ARG A 83 -9.78 11.00 -8.63
C ARG A 83 -9.92 12.51 -8.60
N VAL A 84 -11.10 12.94 -8.15
CA VAL A 84 -11.39 14.33 -7.80
C VAL A 84 -11.86 14.34 -6.34
N ASN A 85 -11.32 15.25 -5.53
CA ASN A 85 -11.77 15.50 -4.16
C ASN A 85 -11.68 14.26 -3.22
N HIS A 86 -10.55 13.55 -3.25
CA HIS A 86 -10.35 12.39 -2.38
C HIS A 86 -9.84 12.83 -1.01
N ASP A 87 -10.56 12.56 0.09
CA ASP A 87 -10.03 12.94 1.43
C ASP A 87 -8.64 12.31 1.64
N GLY A 88 -7.67 13.16 2.02
CA GLY A 88 -6.23 12.87 2.00
C GLY A 88 -5.46 13.59 0.91
N HIS A 89 -6.17 14.26 -0.01
CA HIS A 89 -5.61 15.07 -1.09
C HIS A 89 -4.60 14.32 -1.96
N LEU A 90 -4.73 13.00 -2.07
CA LEU A 90 -4.00 12.20 -3.05
C LEU A 90 -4.92 11.96 -4.25
N ASP A 91 -4.99 12.97 -5.10
CA ASP A 91 -5.82 13.07 -6.29
C ASP A 91 -5.09 13.87 -7.39
N GLU A 92 -5.76 14.14 -8.51
CA GLU A 92 -5.18 14.83 -9.65
C GLU A 92 -4.69 16.26 -9.33
N ALA A 93 -5.28 16.92 -8.33
CA ALA A 93 -4.93 18.29 -7.97
C ALA A 93 -3.61 18.36 -7.19
N LEU A 94 -3.13 17.23 -6.68
CA LEU A 94 -1.87 17.16 -5.96
C LEU A 94 -0.69 17.16 -6.92
N TRP A 95 0.02 18.29 -6.96
CA TRP A 95 1.14 18.53 -7.86
C TRP A 95 2.27 17.48 -7.77
N ASN A 96 2.40 16.78 -6.63
CA ASN A 96 3.39 15.74 -6.41
C ASN A 96 2.77 14.33 -6.20
N ALA A 97 1.57 14.08 -6.71
CA ALA A 97 0.89 12.79 -6.57
C ALA A 97 1.75 11.61 -7.02
N GLY A 98 2.46 11.75 -8.15
CA GLY A 98 3.39 10.73 -8.65
C GLY A 98 4.51 10.41 -7.66
N TYR A 99 5.15 11.42 -7.09
CA TYR A 99 6.19 11.24 -6.06
C TYR A 99 5.65 10.55 -4.81
N VAL A 100 4.45 10.91 -4.35
CA VAL A 100 3.82 10.28 -3.18
C VAL A 100 3.53 8.79 -3.46
N LEU A 101 3.11 8.44 -4.67
CA LEU A 101 2.85 7.05 -5.07
C LEU A 101 4.13 6.22 -5.16
N LEU A 102 5.21 6.79 -5.73
CA LEU A 102 6.53 6.16 -5.71
C LEU A 102 7.00 5.91 -4.27
N LYS A 103 6.77 6.86 -3.36
CA LYS A 103 7.07 6.67 -1.94
C LYS A 103 6.29 5.50 -1.33
N PHE A 104 4.98 5.38 -1.60
CA PHE A 104 4.18 4.27 -1.08
C PHE A 104 4.60 2.92 -1.66
N TYR A 105 4.92 2.85 -2.95
CA TYR A 105 5.42 1.65 -3.60
C TYR A 105 6.72 1.17 -2.97
N ASN A 106 7.66 2.09 -2.73
CA ASN A 106 8.95 1.79 -2.09
C ASN A 106 8.84 1.38 -0.61
N LEU A 107 7.70 1.56 0.06
CA LEU A 107 7.52 1.04 1.43
C LEU A 107 7.51 -0.50 1.48
N TYR A 108 7.23 -1.15 0.34
CA TYR A 108 7.16 -2.60 0.21
C TYR A 108 8.46 -3.20 -0.36
N GLU A 109 9.47 -2.37 -0.62
CA GLU A 109 10.75 -2.83 -1.17
C GLU A 109 11.48 -3.75 -0.17
N GLY A 110 12.16 -4.76 -0.70
CA GLY A 110 12.97 -5.73 0.05
C GLY A 110 12.39 -7.14 0.14
N LYS A 111 11.24 -7.42 -0.50
CA LYS A 111 10.64 -8.76 -0.55
C LYS A 111 10.06 -9.04 -1.93
N SER A 112 10.31 -10.23 -2.45
CA SER A 112 9.58 -10.76 -3.61
C SER A 112 8.11 -10.97 -3.27
N ARG A 113 7.28 -11.15 -4.32
CA ARG A 113 5.86 -11.49 -4.15
C ARG A 113 5.66 -12.74 -3.27
N SER A 114 6.43 -13.80 -3.54
CA SER A 114 6.31 -15.07 -2.82
C SER A 114 6.66 -14.95 -1.34
N GLU A 115 7.73 -14.24 -1.01
CA GLU A 115 8.13 -14.02 0.39
C GLU A 115 7.08 -13.20 1.14
N PHE A 116 6.59 -12.13 0.52
CA PHE A 116 5.55 -11.29 1.10
C PHE A 116 4.25 -12.07 1.37
N GLU A 117 3.81 -12.91 0.43
CA GLU A 117 2.63 -13.75 0.63
C GLU A 117 2.85 -14.83 1.68
N SER A 118 4.03 -15.47 1.71
CA SER A 118 4.38 -16.48 2.73
C SER A 118 4.35 -15.89 4.13
N ASP A 119 4.99 -14.73 4.33
CA ASP A 119 5.03 -14.05 5.62
C ASP A 119 3.62 -13.70 6.13
N LEU A 120 2.76 -13.17 5.25
CA LEU A 120 1.38 -12.85 5.61
C LEU A 120 0.60 -14.10 5.96
N TYR A 121 0.78 -15.18 5.20
CA TYR A 121 0.09 -16.45 5.46
C TYR A 121 0.57 -17.09 6.76
N GLU A 122 1.88 -17.14 7.02
CA GLU A 122 2.46 -17.70 8.24
C GLU A 122 2.00 -16.95 9.49
N ARG A 123 1.88 -15.63 9.42
CA ARG A 123 1.46 -14.79 10.56
C ARG A 123 -0.04 -14.83 10.81
N PHE A 124 -0.85 -14.78 9.75
CA PHE A 124 -2.29 -14.56 9.88
C PHE A 124 -3.15 -15.78 9.55
N GLY A 125 -2.58 -16.82 8.93
CA GLY A 125 -3.25 -18.08 8.59
C GLY A 125 -4.20 -18.02 7.38
N PHE A 126 -4.44 -16.83 6.82
CA PHE A 126 -5.19 -16.63 5.59
C PHE A 126 -4.64 -15.42 4.84
N LEU A 127 -4.96 -15.33 3.55
CA LEU A 127 -4.62 -14.21 2.69
C LEU A 127 -5.72 -14.05 1.65
N VAL A 128 -6.25 -12.84 1.50
CA VAL A 128 -7.28 -12.54 0.49
C VAL A 128 -6.64 -11.78 -0.65
N LYS A 129 -6.75 -12.32 -1.87
CA LYS A 129 -6.34 -11.63 -3.10
C LYS A 129 -7.54 -10.96 -3.74
N THR A 130 -7.39 -9.70 -4.12
CA THR A 130 -8.43 -8.91 -4.80
C THR A 130 -8.04 -8.68 -6.26
N PRO A 131 -8.90 -8.95 -7.25
CA PRO A 131 -8.54 -8.78 -8.64
C PRO A 131 -8.05 -7.35 -8.96
N LEU A 132 -6.84 -7.24 -9.50
CA LEU A 132 -6.29 -5.97 -9.99
C LEU A 132 -6.03 -6.00 -11.49
N LEU A 133 -5.33 -7.04 -11.94
CA LEU A 133 -4.89 -7.21 -13.32
C LEU A 133 -5.56 -8.44 -13.94
N LYS A 134 -5.86 -8.36 -15.24
CA LYS A 134 -6.34 -9.54 -15.97
C LYS A 134 -5.15 -10.47 -16.29
N PRO A 135 -5.32 -11.80 -16.25
CA PRO A 135 -4.25 -12.74 -16.59
C PRO A 135 -3.81 -12.67 -18.06
N ASP A 136 -4.72 -12.34 -18.97
CA ASP A 136 -4.53 -12.32 -20.44
C ASP A 136 -4.23 -10.92 -20.99
N ARG A 137 -3.85 -9.97 -20.12
CA ARG A 137 -3.56 -8.60 -20.53
C ARG A 137 -2.29 -8.51 -21.37
N SER A 138 -2.26 -7.52 -22.27
CA SER A 138 -1.01 -7.10 -22.91
C SER A 138 -0.03 -6.53 -21.87
N PRO A 139 1.29 -6.66 -22.09
CA PRO A 139 2.29 -6.08 -21.21
C PRO A 139 2.17 -4.55 -21.18
N LEU A 140 2.76 -3.93 -20.14
CA LEU A 140 2.82 -2.47 -20.04
C LEU A 140 3.48 -1.88 -21.31
N PRO A 141 2.92 -0.82 -21.93
CA PRO A 141 3.57 -0.16 -23.06
C PRO A 141 4.99 0.27 -22.72
N GLY A 142 5.93 0.07 -23.65
CA GLY A 142 7.37 0.28 -23.41
C GLY A 142 7.70 1.68 -22.88
N ASP A 143 7.09 2.72 -23.44
CA ASP A 143 7.30 4.11 -23.00
C ASP A 143 6.83 4.35 -21.57
N VAL A 144 5.67 3.77 -21.20
CA VAL A 144 5.12 3.88 -19.83
C VAL A 144 6.04 3.16 -18.85
N LYS A 145 6.49 1.96 -19.21
CA LYS A 145 7.45 1.20 -18.40
C LYS A 145 8.73 1.99 -18.18
N SER A 146 9.33 2.52 -19.25
CA SER A 146 10.57 3.30 -19.18
C SER A 146 10.46 4.52 -18.27
N ILE A 147 9.32 5.24 -18.31
CA ILE A 147 9.09 6.41 -17.45
C ILE A 147 8.95 6.01 -15.97
N LEU A 148 8.27 4.89 -15.68
CA LEU A 148 8.15 4.39 -14.31
C LEU A 148 9.50 3.93 -13.75
N ASP A 149 10.29 3.23 -14.57
CA ASP A 149 11.65 2.80 -14.21
C ASP A 149 12.59 3.99 -13.93
N GLU A 150 12.53 5.03 -14.78
CA GLU A 150 13.25 6.29 -14.56
C GLU A 150 12.80 6.96 -13.26
N GLY A 151 11.49 7.07 -13.03
CA GLY A 151 10.92 7.66 -11.81
C GLY A 151 11.37 6.94 -10.53
N LEU A 152 11.39 5.60 -10.55
CA LEU A 152 11.88 4.78 -9.44
C LEU A 152 13.38 4.99 -9.21
N SER A 153 14.19 5.00 -10.28
CA SER A 153 15.63 5.22 -10.19
C SER A 153 15.95 6.59 -9.59
N LEU A 154 15.26 7.65 -10.04
CA LEU A 154 15.42 9.01 -9.50
C LEU A 154 14.97 9.14 -8.03
N PHE A 155 13.95 8.38 -7.63
CA PHE A 155 13.49 8.33 -6.25
C PHE A 155 14.51 7.66 -5.33
N ILE A 156 15.03 6.49 -5.73
CA ILE A 156 15.99 5.69 -4.95
C ILE A 156 17.33 6.41 -4.83
N ASP A 157 17.84 7.00 -5.90
CA ASP A 157 19.13 7.70 -5.92
C ASP A 157 19.14 9.02 -5.11
N GLY A 158 18.01 9.41 -4.51
CA GLY A 158 17.87 10.67 -3.77
C GLY A 158 18.05 11.91 -4.67
N ARG A 159 18.03 11.73 -6.00
CA ARG A 159 18.26 12.77 -7.00
C ARG A 159 17.03 13.62 -7.28
N PHE A 160 15.93 13.41 -6.56
CA PHE A 160 14.87 14.41 -6.47
C PHE A 160 15.29 15.53 -5.52
N PRO A 161 15.53 16.77 -6.01
CA PRO A 161 15.85 17.87 -5.14
C PRO A 161 14.66 18.13 -4.23
N LEU A 162 14.80 17.87 -2.93
CA LEU A 162 13.85 18.32 -1.89
C LEU A 162 13.58 19.84 -1.98
N ARG A 163 14.43 20.58 -2.68
CA ARG A 163 14.28 22.02 -2.99
C ARG A 163 13.20 22.35 -4.03
N LEU A 164 12.78 21.40 -4.87
CA LEU A 164 11.63 21.58 -5.79
C LEU A 164 10.28 21.32 -5.10
N LEU A 165 10.26 20.68 -3.92
CA LEU A 165 9.09 20.50 -3.06
C LEU A 165 8.73 21.73 -2.21
N ARG A 166 9.45 22.85 -2.38
CA ARG A 166 9.19 24.14 -1.71
C ARG A 166 9.02 25.28 -2.70
N LYS A 167 8.01 25.23 -3.59
CA LYS A 167 7.36 26.41 -4.22
C LYS A 167 5.96 25.94 -4.64
N LYS A 168 4.84 26.59 -4.30
CA LYS A 168 4.51 27.95 -3.87
C LYS A 168 3.69 27.94 -2.58
#